data_AF-A0A9E6BU61-F1
#
_entry.id   AF-A0A9E6BU61-F1
#
_cell.length_a   1.000
_cell.length_b   1.000
_cell.length_c   1.000
_cell.angle_alpha   90.00
_cell.angle_beta   90.00
_cell.angle_gamma   90.00
#
_symmetry.space_group_name_H-M   'P 1'
#
loop_
_entity.id
_entity.type
_entity.pdbx_description
1 polymer ?
#
loop_
_entity_poly.entity_id
_entity_poly.type
_entity_poly.pdbx_seq_one_letter_code
_entity_poly.pdbx_strand_id
1 'polypeptide(L)' 'EDFTDLRFDFFFLQPMDGPSLGANTAAAVDYCKRNPQWRLSVQTHKVLGIA' A
#
# COMPACT_ATOMS: atom_id res chain seq x y z
N GLU A 1 -6.45 1.93 13.91
CA GLU A 1 -7.82 1.40 13.73
C GLU A 1 -7.72 0.04 13.05
N ASP A 2 -8.56 -0.90 13.42
CA ASP A 2 -8.64 -2.20 12.75
C ASP A 2 -9.71 -2.13 11.66
N PHE A 3 -9.28 -2.12 10.40
CA PHE A 3 -10.18 -2.03 9.26
C PHE A 3 -10.59 -3.41 8.73
N THR A 4 -10.04 -4.49 9.30
CA THR A 4 -10.21 -5.84 8.74
C THR A 4 -11.60 -6.42 8.97
N ASP A 5 -12.34 -5.85 9.92
CA ASP A 5 -13.71 -6.25 10.24
C ASP A 5 -14.76 -5.61 9.33
N LEU A 6 -14.35 -4.65 8.49
CA LEU A 6 -15.24 -4.03 7.51
C LEU A 6 -15.45 -4.98 6.33
N ARG A 7 -16.69 -5.08 5.84
CA ARG A 7 -17.05 -5.99 4.74
C ARG A 7 -16.68 -5.42 3.37
N PHE A 8 -15.40 -5.23 3.12
CA PHE A 8 -14.89 -4.88 1.79
C PHE A 8 -14.40 -6.13 1.04
N ASP A 9 -14.64 -6.18 -0.26
CA ASP A 9 -14.17 -7.29 -1.11
C ASP A 9 -12.64 -7.24 -1.32
N PHE A 10 -12.06 -6.04 -1.26
CA PHE A 10 -10.63 -5.82 -1.49
C PHE A 10 -10.06 -4.79 -0.53
N PHE A 11 -8.89 -5.12 0.01
CA PHE A 11 -8.09 -4.23 0.86
C PHE A 11 -6.79 -3.90 0.14
N PHE A 12 -6.53 -2.60 -0.05
CA PHE A 12 -5.32 -2.12 -0.70
C PHE A 12 -4.56 -1.19 0.22
N LEU A 13 -3.26 -1.40 0.34
CA LEU A 13 -2.35 -0.50 1.02
C LEU A 13 -1.42 0.14 0.00
N GLN A 14 -1.34 1.47 0.03
CA GLN A 14 -0.42 2.24 -0.80
C GLN A 14 0.66 2.88 0.07
N PRO A 15 1.93 2.84 -0.36
CA PRO A 15 2.95 3.63 0.30
C PRO A 15 2.66 5.11 0.10
N MET A 16 2.74 5.87 1.19
CA MET A 16 2.68 7.32 1.15
C MET A 16 3.86 7.85 0.34
N ASP A 17 3.56 8.72 -0.62
CA ASP A 17 4.58 9.39 -1.43
C ASP A 17 5.27 10.52 -0.64
N GLY A 18 6.40 10.99 -1.15
CA GLY A 18 7.17 12.10 -0.57
C GLY A 18 8.60 11.70 -0.16
N PRO A 19 9.25 12.47 0.72
CA PRO A 19 10.66 12.30 1.04
C PRO A 19 11.05 10.91 1.57
N SER A 20 10.10 10.22 2.20
CA SER A 20 10.30 8.90 2.81
C SER A 20 9.76 7.75 1.96
N LEU A 21 9.55 7.94 0.65
CA LEU A 21 8.94 6.94 -0.24
C LEU A 21 9.57 5.54 -0.11
N GLY A 22 10.89 5.45 -0.05
CA GLY A 22 11.60 4.17 0.08
C GLY A 22 11.24 3.45 1.39
N ALA A 23 11.24 4.17 2.51
CA ALA A 23 10.87 3.63 3.82
C ALA A 23 9.38 3.24 3.87
N ASN A 24 8.52 4.07 3.31
CA ASN A 24 7.07 3.81 3.24
C ASN A 24 6.75 2.59 2.37
N THR A 25 7.49 2.42 1.27
CA THR A 25 7.36 1.24 0.39
C THR A 25 7.74 -0.03 1.12
N ALA A 26 8.89 -0.04 1.81
CA ALA A 26 9.31 -1.19 2.62
C ALA A 26 8.29 -1.51 3.72
N ALA A 27 7.79 -0.49 4.44
CA ALA A 27 6.79 -0.67 5.48
C ALA A 27 5.46 -1.22 4.94
N ALA A 28 4.99 -0.73 3.79
CA ALA A 28 3.76 -1.20 3.15
C ALA A 28 3.89 -2.66 2.67
N VAL A 29 5.05 -3.03 2.11
CA VAL A 29 5.37 -4.42 1.74
C VAL A 29 5.32 -5.34 2.96
N ASP A 30 6.00 -4.98 4.03
CA ASP A 30 6.04 -5.78 5.26
C ASP A 30 4.67 -5.91 5.92
N TYR A 31 3.85 -4.86 5.85
CA TYR A 31 2.48 -4.91 6.33
C TYR A 31 1.63 -5.91 5.54
N CYS A 32 1.67 -5.86 4.20
CA CYS A 32 0.89 -6.79 3.36
C CYS A 32 1.37 -8.24 3.54
N LYS A 33 2.67 -8.47 3.71
CA LYS A 33 3.22 -9.80 4.02
C LYS A 33 2.69 -10.37 5.33
N ARG A 34 2.56 -9.53 6.37
CA ARG A 34 2.01 -9.93 7.68
C ARG A 34 0.49 -10.05 7.68
N ASN A 35 -0.20 -9.36 6.78
CA ASN A 35 -1.65 -9.29 6.71
C ASN A 35 -2.11 -9.63 5.28
N PRO A 36 -2.18 -10.93 4.89
CA PRO A 36 -2.37 -11.36 3.51
C PRO A 36 -3.73 -10.96 2.89
N GLN A 37 -4.69 -10.49 3.68
CA GLN A 37 -5.90 -9.85 3.20
C GLN A 37 -5.64 -8.53 2.45
N TRP A 38 -4.54 -7.84 2.79
CA TRP A 38 -4.11 -6.59 2.17
C TRP A 38 -3.21 -6.84 0.97
N ARG A 39 -3.48 -6.12 -0.11
CA ARG A 39 -2.67 -6.12 -1.33
C ARG A 39 -1.92 -4.81 -1.45
N LEU A 40 -0.65 -4.89 -1.83
CA LEU A 40 0.13 -3.70 -2.14
C LEU A 40 -0.38 -3.06 -3.43
N SER A 41 -0.71 -1.78 -3.37
CA SER A 41 -1.05 -0.96 -4.53
C SER A 41 0.03 0.09 -4.73
N VAL A 42 0.56 0.20 -5.95
CA VAL A 42 1.62 1.14 -6.32
C VAL A 42 1.05 2.26 -7.17
N GLN A 43 1.59 3.47 -7.03
CA GLN A 43 1.19 4.63 -7.83
C GLN A 43 1.87 4.54 -9.21
N THR A 44 1.37 3.65 -10.06
CA THR A 44 2.01 3.29 -11.35
C THR A 44 2.24 4.49 -12.27
N HIS A 45 1.36 5.50 -12.26
CA HIS A 45 1.53 6.72 -13.04
C HIS A 45 2.81 7.49 -12.66
N LYS A 46 3.20 7.51 -11.38
CA LYS A 46 4.46 8.11 -10.90
C LYS A 46 5.68 7.32 -11.33
N VAL A 47 5.56 5.99 -11.37
CA VAL A 47 6.62 5.09 -11.83
C VAL A 47 6.83 5.24 -13.34
N LEU A 48 5.75 5.40 -14.10
CA LEU A 48 5.78 5.54 -15.56
C LEU A 48 6.06 6.98 -16.02
N GLY A 49 6.01 7.97 -15.12
CA GLY A 49 6.19 9.38 -15.47
C GLY A 49 5.01 9.99 -16.24
N ILE A 50 3.79 9.51 -16.00
CA ILE A 50 2.57 9.96 -16.67
C ILE A 50 1.73 10.77 -15.68
N ALA A 51 1.25 11.94 -16.11
CA ALA A 51 0.34 12.81 -15.36
C ALA A 51 -1.12 12.61 -15.80
#